data_AF-A0A6P6UG83-F1
#
_entry.id   AF-A0A6P6UG83-F1
#
_cell.length_a   1.000
_cell.length_b   1.000
_cell.length_c   1.000
_cell.angle_alpha   90.00
_cell.angle_beta   90.00
_cell.angle_gamma   90.00
#
_symmetry.space_group_name_H-M   'P 1'
#
loop_
_entity.id
_entity.type
_entity.pdbx_description
1 polymer ?
#
loop_
_entity_poly.entity_id
_entity_poly.type
_entity_poly.pdbx_seq_one_letter_code
_entity_poly.pdbx_strand_id
1 'polypeptide(L)'
;MIFHCLIFVGFISFLPSTDSSISALSEKLSPTMNNDKINNVPIMELQSSKGQYKLPVPHQNLRPRNLRHHPLRLKLVHGMVNIFGWGVLLPIGTIVARHFKKLPSNNADWYSLHILSQTSGFLLGTIGWGLGLSIRSAAKKHNMSVHGILGTIIFALATLQLIIAVCVRPNQEEHGSKTYWVISHHILGYALIILIISNVYEGIGHQNFAAAKNWKWIYGAILGALVFTFLALELVRRVKFDVRSA
;
A
#
# COMPACT_ATOMS: atom_id res chain seq x y z
N MET A 1 23.67 14.24 -4.69
CA MET A 1 22.22 14.58 -4.64
C MET A 1 21.52 14.31 -5.97
N ILE A 2 22.02 14.82 -7.10
CA ILE A 2 21.46 14.58 -8.46
C ILE A 2 21.42 13.07 -8.80
N PHE A 3 22.45 12.31 -8.44
CA PHE A 3 22.52 10.86 -8.71
C PHE A 3 21.39 10.05 -8.04
N HIS A 4 20.92 10.45 -6.85
CA HIS A 4 19.80 9.78 -6.18
C HIS A 4 18.43 10.18 -6.75
N CYS A 5 18.24 11.43 -7.22
CA CYS A 5 17.02 11.81 -7.97
C CYS A 5 16.94 11.04 -9.29
N LEU A 6 18.05 10.88 -10.04
CA LEU A 6 18.06 10.18 -11.32
C LEU A 6 17.80 8.67 -11.20
N ILE A 7 18.36 8.00 -10.20
CA ILE A 7 18.09 6.57 -9.94
C ILE A 7 16.61 6.36 -9.59
N PHE A 8 16.03 7.25 -8.79
CA PHE A 8 14.66 7.11 -8.33
C PHE A 8 13.61 7.45 -9.42
N VAL A 9 13.84 8.51 -10.20
CA VAL A 9 13.03 8.81 -11.39
C VAL A 9 13.15 7.68 -12.42
N GLY A 10 14.36 7.14 -12.61
CA GLY A 10 14.59 5.95 -13.45
C GLY A 10 13.83 4.72 -12.98
N PHE A 11 13.72 4.47 -11.67
CA PHE A 11 12.95 3.34 -11.11
C PHE A 11 11.44 3.49 -11.34
N ILE A 12 10.89 4.72 -11.22
CA ILE A 12 9.48 5.00 -11.55
C ILE A 12 9.22 4.84 -13.05
N SER A 13 10.17 5.25 -13.91
CA SER A 13 10.09 5.05 -15.36
C SER A 13 10.33 3.61 -15.81
N PHE A 14 10.90 2.76 -14.96
CA PHE A 14 11.14 1.33 -15.23
C PHE A 14 9.98 0.42 -14.78
N LEU A 15 8.98 0.96 -14.09
CA LEU A 15 7.73 0.24 -13.87
C LEU A 15 7.07 0.01 -15.24
N PRO A 16 6.81 -1.24 -15.66
CA PRO A 16 6.23 -1.51 -16.97
C PRO A 16 4.93 -0.72 -17.11
N SER A 17 4.78 0.04 -18.20
CA SER A 17 3.48 0.57 -18.57
C SER A 17 2.53 -0.64 -18.67
N THR A 18 1.41 -0.56 -17.96
CA THR A 18 0.46 -1.67 -17.76
C THR A 18 -0.04 -2.28 -19.06
N ASP A 19 0.11 -1.58 -20.18
CA ASP A 19 -0.36 -1.99 -21.50
C ASP A 19 0.56 -3.03 -22.16
N SER A 20 1.88 -2.91 -21.97
CA SER A 20 2.89 -3.76 -22.64
C SER A 20 2.92 -5.20 -22.10
N SER A 21 2.68 -5.37 -20.80
CA SER A 21 2.65 -6.68 -20.16
C SER A 21 1.31 -7.40 -20.36
N ILE A 22 0.22 -6.64 -20.53
CA ILE A 22 -1.12 -7.18 -20.77
C ILE A 22 -1.29 -7.63 -22.22
N SER A 23 -0.72 -6.92 -23.19
CA SER A 23 -0.75 -7.36 -24.60
C SER A 23 0.01 -8.68 -24.79
N ALA A 24 1.22 -8.80 -24.21
CA ALA A 24 2.04 -10.01 -24.30
C ALA A 24 1.40 -11.24 -23.60
N LEU A 25 0.63 -11.02 -22.53
CA LEU A 25 -0.14 -12.08 -21.87
C LEU A 25 -1.44 -12.41 -22.60
N SER A 26 -2.10 -11.42 -23.21
CA SER A 26 -3.31 -11.63 -24.02
C SER A 26 -3.03 -12.44 -25.27
N GLU A 27 -1.87 -12.22 -25.91
CA GLU A 27 -1.44 -12.97 -27.09
C GLU A 27 -1.11 -14.44 -26.75
N LYS A 28 -0.48 -14.69 -25.59
CA LYS A 28 -0.18 -16.05 -25.11
C LYS A 28 -1.38 -16.83 -24.58
N LEU A 29 -2.49 -16.17 -24.24
CA LEU A 29 -3.69 -16.81 -23.67
C LEU A 29 -4.88 -16.91 -24.63
N SER A 30 -4.77 -16.47 -25.88
CA SER A 30 -5.81 -16.69 -26.90
C SER A 30 -5.71 -18.13 -27.43
N PRO A 31 -6.60 -19.07 -27.04
CA PRO A 31 -6.62 -20.38 -27.65
C PRO A 31 -7.32 -20.23 -29.00
N THR A 32 -6.71 -20.73 -30.07
CA THR A 32 -7.36 -20.93 -31.36
C THR A 32 -8.54 -21.89 -31.22
N MET A 33 -9.71 -21.38 -30.86
CA MET A 33 -10.95 -22.16 -30.87
C MET A 33 -11.45 -22.26 -32.30
N ASN A 34 -11.15 -23.39 -32.92
CA ASN A 34 -11.68 -23.77 -34.23
C ASN A 34 -13.18 -24.08 -34.11
N ASN A 35 -14.02 -23.39 -34.90
CA ASN A 35 -15.49 -23.40 -34.81
C ASN A 35 -16.17 -24.68 -35.33
N ASP A 36 -15.42 -25.70 -35.72
CA ASP A 36 -15.96 -26.86 -36.45
C ASP A 36 -16.64 -27.93 -35.58
N LYS A 37 -16.62 -27.81 -34.25
CA LYS A 37 -17.14 -28.87 -33.34
C LYS A 37 -18.49 -28.58 -32.67
N ILE A 38 -19.19 -27.51 -33.04
CA ILE A 38 -20.49 -27.18 -32.41
C ILE A 38 -21.69 -27.80 -33.17
N ASN A 39 -21.52 -28.26 -34.41
CA ASN A 39 -22.66 -28.63 -35.26
C ASN A 39 -23.08 -30.12 -35.22
N ASN A 40 -22.45 -30.97 -34.41
CA ASN A 40 -22.65 -32.44 -34.48
C ASN A 40 -23.19 -33.08 -33.19
N VAL A 41 -24.14 -32.45 -32.48
CA VAL A 41 -24.84 -33.10 -31.36
C VAL A 41 -26.26 -33.51 -31.81
N PRO A 42 -26.61 -34.81 -31.83
CA PRO A 42 -27.95 -35.25 -32.22
C PRO A 42 -28.97 -34.86 -31.15
N ILE A 43 -30.10 -34.27 -31.56
CA ILE A 43 -31.27 -34.04 -30.72
C ILE A 43 -31.97 -35.40 -30.54
N MET A 44 -31.89 -35.98 -29.34
CA MET A 44 -32.67 -37.17 -28.98
C MET A 44 -33.95 -36.72 -28.28
N GLU A 45 -35.08 -36.94 -28.96
CA GLU A 45 -36.43 -36.72 -28.46
C GLU A 45 -36.71 -37.72 -27.32
N LEU A 46 -37.00 -37.22 -26.11
CA LEU A 46 -37.22 -38.07 -24.93
C LEU A 46 -38.70 -38.01 -24.51
N GLN A 47 -39.41 -39.10 -24.82
CA GLN A 47 -40.77 -39.36 -24.39
C GLN A 47 -40.91 -39.39 -22.86
N SER A 48 -42.02 -38.81 -22.41
CA SER A 48 -42.53 -38.77 -21.04
C SER A 48 -42.67 -40.17 -20.40
N SER A 49 -42.03 -40.38 -19.24
CA SER A 49 -42.46 -41.39 -18.26
C SER A 49 -41.99 -41.05 -16.85
N LYS A 50 -42.97 -40.77 -15.98
CA LYS A 50 -43.02 -40.86 -14.50
C LYS A 50 -41.68 -41.02 -13.74
N GLY A 51 -41.32 -40.02 -12.93
CA GLY A 51 -40.29 -40.20 -11.89
C GLY A 51 -39.91 -38.92 -11.13
N GLN A 52 -40.34 -38.82 -9.87
CA GLN A 52 -39.69 -38.15 -8.72
C GLN A 52 -38.89 -36.85 -9.00
N TYR A 53 -39.52 -35.68 -8.85
CA TYR A 53 -38.84 -34.39 -8.89
C TYR A 53 -37.97 -34.19 -7.64
N LYS A 54 -36.66 -34.43 -7.77
CA LYS A 54 -35.64 -33.95 -6.82
C LYS A 54 -35.31 -32.50 -7.19
N LEU A 55 -35.42 -31.58 -6.23
CA LEU A 55 -35.10 -30.16 -6.41
C LEU A 55 -33.69 -29.99 -7.04
N PRO A 56 -33.48 -29.02 -7.95
CA PRO A 56 -32.16 -28.77 -8.51
C PRO A 56 -31.25 -28.22 -7.41
N VAL A 57 -30.26 -29.01 -7.02
CA VAL A 57 -29.12 -28.51 -6.24
C VAL A 57 -28.42 -27.48 -7.14
N PRO A 58 -28.16 -26.24 -6.66
CA PRO A 58 -27.49 -25.25 -7.48
C PRO A 58 -26.16 -25.83 -7.95
N HIS A 59 -25.87 -25.75 -9.25
CA HIS A 59 -24.55 -26.05 -9.81
C HIS A 59 -23.51 -25.17 -9.10
N GLN A 60 -22.97 -25.68 -7.98
CA GLN A 60 -21.82 -25.07 -7.33
C GLN A 60 -20.66 -25.32 -8.28
N ASN A 61 -20.28 -24.28 -9.02
CA ASN A 61 -19.05 -24.19 -9.79
C ASN A 61 -17.92 -24.92 -9.05
N LEU A 62 -17.54 -26.09 -9.57
CA LEU A 62 -16.40 -26.88 -9.11
C LEU A 62 -15.11 -26.18 -9.56
N ARG A 63 -14.88 -24.96 -9.06
CA ARG A 63 -13.58 -24.30 -9.18
C ARG A 63 -12.60 -25.05 -8.26
N PRO A 64 -11.48 -25.57 -8.78
CA PRO A 64 -10.48 -26.29 -7.97
C PRO A 64 -10.08 -25.45 -6.75
N ARG A 65 -10.03 -26.09 -5.58
CA ARG A 65 -9.68 -25.47 -4.29
C ARG A 65 -8.41 -24.60 -4.40
N ASN A 66 -7.44 -25.04 -5.20
CA ASN A 66 -6.16 -24.37 -5.44
C ASN A 66 -6.28 -22.94 -6.04
N LEU A 67 -7.28 -22.68 -6.90
CA LEU A 67 -7.49 -21.35 -7.51
C LEU A 67 -8.12 -20.33 -6.56
N ARG A 68 -8.79 -20.77 -5.49
CA ARG A 68 -9.40 -19.89 -4.47
C ARG A 68 -8.37 -19.35 -3.47
N HIS A 69 -7.28 -20.06 -3.23
CA HIS A 69 -6.26 -19.66 -2.27
C HIS A 69 -5.36 -18.52 -2.77
N HIS A 70 -5.08 -18.46 -4.07
CA HIS A 70 -4.23 -17.43 -4.66
C HIS A 70 -4.72 -15.99 -4.43
N PRO A 71 -5.98 -15.62 -4.72
CA PRO A 71 -6.45 -14.23 -4.52
C PRO A 71 -6.54 -13.83 -3.04
N LEU A 72 -6.85 -14.76 -2.14
CA LEU A 72 -6.88 -14.49 -0.69
C LEU A 72 -5.48 -14.25 -0.13
N ARG A 73 -4.51 -15.06 -0.55
CA ARG A 73 -3.10 -14.89 -0.17
C ARG A 73 -2.53 -13.56 -0.69
N LEU A 74 -2.82 -13.18 -1.92
CA LEU A 74 -2.40 -11.88 -2.45
C LEU A 74 -2.98 -10.70 -1.66
N LYS A 75 -4.28 -10.75 -1.30
CA LYS A 75 -4.91 -9.73 -0.45
C LYS A 75 -4.29 -9.65 0.94
N LEU A 76 -3.95 -10.79 1.53
CA LEU A 76 -3.27 -10.86 2.82
C LEU A 76 -1.87 -10.23 2.73
N VAL A 77 -1.07 -10.64 1.73
CA VAL A 77 0.27 -10.09 1.51
C VAL A 77 0.22 -8.60 1.24
N HIS A 78 -0.72 -8.14 0.40
CA HIS A 78 -0.97 -6.72 0.16
C HIS A 78 -1.26 -5.95 1.45
N GLY A 79 -2.16 -6.47 2.29
CA GLY A 79 -2.49 -5.85 3.58
C GLY A 79 -1.28 -5.78 4.51
N MET A 80 -0.55 -6.88 4.67
CA MET A 80 0.63 -6.95 5.54
C MET A 80 1.73 -5.99 5.08
N VAL A 81 2.10 -6.03 3.80
CA VAL A 81 3.15 -5.18 3.24
C VAL A 81 2.79 -3.70 3.39
N ASN A 82 1.52 -3.31 3.19
CA ASN A 82 1.10 -1.92 3.37
C ASN A 82 1.02 -1.49 4.84
N ILE A 83 0.62 -2.39 5.77
CA ILE A 83 0.65 -2.10 7.20
C ILE A 83 2.10 -1.86 7.66
N PHE A 84 3.04 -2.72 7.26
CA PHE A 84 4.45 -2.54 7.65
C PHE A 84 5.11 -1.35 6.94
N GLY A 85 4.92 -1.24 5.62
CA GLY A 85 5.50 -0.19 4.80
C GLY A 85 4.95 1.20 5.13
N TRP A 86 3.69 1.45 4.75
CA TRP A 86 3.05 2.75 4.97
C TRP A 86 2.69 2.97 6.44
N GLY A 87 2.11 1.97 7.09
CA GLY A 87 1.48 2.11 8.40
C GLY A 87 2.41 2.08 9.62
N VAL A 88 3.65 1.61 9.48
CA VAL A 88 4.60 1.46 10.60
C VAL A 88 5.93 2.14 10.32
N LEU A 89 6.60 1.82 9.21
CA LEU A 89 7.93 2.36 8.92
C LEU A 89 7.92 3.88 8.70
N LEU A 90 6.91 4.44 8.02
CA LEU A 90 6.86 5.90 7.84
C LEU A 90 6.59 6.65 9.17
N PRO A 91 5.65 6.23 10.03
CA PRO A 91 5.51 6.80 11.36
C PRO A 91 6.78 6.69 12.22
N ILE A 92 7.48 5.55 12.20
CA ILE A 92 8.74 5.38 12.93
C ILE A 92 9.77 6.41 12.45
N GLY A 93 9.95 6.56 11.13
CA GLY A 93 10.86 7.57 10.58
C GLY A 93 10.53 8.99 11.05
N THR A 94 9.25 9.32 11.17
CA THR A 94 8.79 10.62 11.70
C THR A 94 9.08 10.78 13.19
N ILE A 95 8.85 9.75 14.01
CA ILE A 95 9.17 9.75 15.45
C ILE A 95 10.67 9.94 15.66
N VAL A 96 11.50 9.23 14.88
CA VAL A 96 12.97 9.33 14.93
C VAL A 96 13.43 10.75 14.63
N ALA A 97 12.98 11.34 13.51
CA ALA A 97 13.37 12.70 13.13
C ALA A 97 12.90 13.76 14.15
N ARG A 98 11.76 13.55 14.82
CA ARG A 98 11.23 14.50 15.80
C ARG A 98 12.05 14.54 17.09
N HIS A 99 12.43 13.37 17.61
CA HIS A 99 13.02 13.26 18.95
C HIS A 99 14.53 13.23 18.93
N PHE A 100 15.15 12.60 17.92
CA PHE A 100 16.59 12.38 17.90
C PHE A 100 17.37 13.48 17.17
N LYS A 101 16.72 14.34 16.39
CA LYS A 101 17.35 15.47 15.68
C LYS A 101 18.02 16.51 16.59
N LYS A 102 17.63 16.60 17.87
CA LYS A 102 18.14 17.62 18.81
C LYS A 102 19.08 17.04 19.88
N LEU A 103 19.45 15.76 19.79
CA LEU A 103 20.33 15.11 20.75
C LEU A 103 21.80 15.39 20.37
N PRO A 104 22.61 16.01 21.27
CA PRO A 104 23.97 16.47 20.95
C PRO A 104 24.95 15.39 20.47
N SER A 105 24.73 14.11 20.83
CA SER A 105 25.64 13.00 20.54
C SER A 105 25.32 12.21 19.26
N ASN A 106 24.14 12.41 18.64
CA ASN A 106 23.58 11.45 17.65
C ASN A 106 23.16 12.08 16.31
N ASN A 107 23.73 13.24 15.96
CA ASN A 107 23.32 14.00 14.76
C ASN A 107 23.46 13.22 13.44
N ALA A 108 24.39 12.26 13.34
CA ALA A 108 24.55 11.41 12.15
C ALA A 108 23.54 10.26 12.11
N ASP A 109 23.19 9.69 13.28
CA ASP A 109 22.39 8.48 13.37
C ASP A 109 20.90 8.73 13.09
N TRP A 110 20.33 9.84 13.58
CA TRP A 110 18.90 10.10 13.39
C TRP A 110 18.54 10.32 11.92
N TYR A 111 19.41 10.98 11.16
CA TYR A 111 19.16 11.29 9.76
C TYR A 111 19.25 10.03 8.92
N SER A 112 20.25 9.18 9.17
CA SER A 112 20.39 7.88 8.53
C SER A 112 19.17 6.98 8.83
N LEU A 113 18.80 6.86 10.11
CA LEU A 113 17.63 6.07 10.52
C LEU A 113 16.32 6.62 9.95
N HIS A 114 16.15 7.94 9.89
CA HIS A 114 14.99 8.56 9.25
C HIS A 114 14.92 8.19 7.77
N ILE A 115 16.00 8.42 7.01
CA ILE A 115 16.03 8.12 5.57
C ILE A 115 15.84 6.61 5.33
N LEU A 116 16.47 5.75 6.11
CA LEU A 116 16.31 4.30 6.01
C LEU A 116 14.85 3.89 6.24
N SER A 117 14.21 4.42 7.27
CA SER A 117 12.81 4.13 7.58
C SER A 117 11.85 4.66 6.50
N GLN A 118 12.07 5.88 6.00
CA GLN A 118 11.23 6.48 4.96
C GLN A 118 11.38 5.76 3.62
N THR A 119 12.61 5.45 3.21
CA THR A 119 12.89 4.76 1.94
C THR A 119 12.39 3.31 1.95
N SER A 120 12.64 2.56 3.04
CA SER A 120 12.11 1.20 3.19
C SER A 120 10.58 1.17 3.25
N GLY A 121 9.96 2.09 4.00
CA GLY A 121 8.51 2.22 4.06
C GLY A 121 7.89 2.57 2.71
N PHE A 122 8.50 3.50 1.97
CA PHE A 122 8.05 3.88 0.63
C PHE A 122 8.20 2.73 -0.37
N LEU A 123 9.32 1.98 -0.34
CA LEU A 123 9.56 0.86 -1.25
C LEU A 123 8.55 -0.27 -1.01
N LEU A 124 8.41 -0.72 0.24
CA LEU A 124 7.41 -1.73 0.61
C LEU A 124 6.00 -1.24 0.26
N GLY A 125 5.71 0.02 0.55
CA GLY A 125 4.44 0.64 0.22
C GLY A 125 4.14 0.69 -1.29
N THR A 126 5.16 0.91 -2.12
CA THR A 126 5.06 0.89 -3.58
C THR A 126 4.76 -0.52 -4.08
N ILE A 127 5.45 -1.53 -3.54
CA ILE A 127 5.18 -2.95 -3.83
C ILE A 127 3.74 -3.30 -3.44
N GLY A 128 3.31 -2.87 -2.26
CA GLY A 128 1.95 -3.07 -1.77
C GLY A 128 0.91 -2.40 -2.67
N TRP A 129 1.12 -1.15 -3.07
CA TRP A 129 0.25 -0.43 -4.00
C TRP A 129 0.15 -1.13 -5.37
N GLY A 130 1.29 -1.52 -5.95
CA GLY A 130 1.34 -2.28 -7.21
C GLY A 130 0.59 -3.60 -7.12
N LEU A 131 0.76 -4.35 -6.02
CA LEU A 131 0.00 -5.57 -5.77
C LEU A 131 -1.52 -5.29 -5.68
N GLY A 132 -1.93 -4.15 -5.11
CA GLY A 132 -3.33 -3.71 -5.10
C GLY A 132 -3.90 -3.51 -6.51
N LEU A 133 -3.12 -2.90 -7.40
CA LEU A 133 -3.49 -2.75 -8.81
C LEU A 133 -3.58 -4.10 -9.53
N SER A 134 -2.64 -5.01 -9.28
CA SER A 134 -2.66 -6.37 -9.84
C SER A 134 -3.89 -7.16 -9.38
N ILE A 135 -4.25 -7.07 -8.09
CA ILE A 135 -5.48 -7.69 -7.55
C ILE A 135 -6.72 -7.11 -8.23
N ARG A 136 -6.77 -5.78 -8.46
CA ARG A 136 -7.88 -5.12 -9.15
C ARG A 136 -8.01 -5.61 -10.60
N SER A 137 -6.90 -5.63 -11.33
CA SER A 137 -6.84 -6.08 -12.72
C SER A 137 -7.30 -7.53 -12.86
N ALA A 138 -6.77 -8.42 -12.02
CA ALA A 138 -7.17 -9.84 -11.99
C ALA A 138 -8.65 -10.04 -11.63
N ALA A 139 -9.24 -9.14 -10.85
CA ALA A 139 -10.66 -9.17 -10.49
C ALA A 139 -11.59 -8.56 -11.56
N LYS A 140 -11.06 -8.05 -12.68
CA LYS A 140 -11.82 -7.35 -13.73
C LYS A 140 -12.75 -6.25 -13.20
N LYS A 141 -12.34 -5.58 -12.11
CA LYS A 141 -13.13 -4.49 -11.52
C LYS A 141 -12.89 -3.19 -12.29
N HIS A 142 -13.90 -2.76 -13.04
CA HIS A 142 -13.85 -1.51 -13.80
C HIS A 142 -13.77 -0.28 -12.89
N ASN A 143 -14.56 -0.23 -11.82
CA ASN A 143 -14.55 0.89 -10.87
C ASN A 143 -13.48 0.71 -9.78
N MET A 144 -12.80 1.80 -9.44
CA MET A 144 -11.85 1.84 -8.33
C MET A 144 -12.62 2.02 -7.02
N SER A 145 -12.31 1.22 -6.00
CA SER A 145 -12.87 1.43 -4.66
C SER A 145 -12.29 2.70 -4.03
N VAL A 146 -12.97 3.21 -3.00
CA VAL A 146 -12.46 4.33 -2.19
C VAL A 146 -11.05 4.03 -1.68
N HIS A 147 -10.79 2.79 -1.22
CA HIS A 147 -9.44 2.28 -0.91
C HIS A 147 -8.39 2.56 -2.00
N GLY A 148 -8.74 2.22 -3.24
CA GLY A 148 -7.81 2.29 -4.36
C GLY A 148 -7.54 3.74 -4.75
N ILE A 149 -8.56 4.59 -4.69
CA ILE A 149 -8.45 6.03 -4.97
C ILE A 149 -7.56 6.67 -3.90
N LEU A 150 -7.88 6.47 -2.62
CA LEU A 150 -7.09 6.99 -1.50
C LEU A 150 -5.65 6.45 -1.54
N GLY A 151 -5.47 5.15 -1.80
CA GLY A 151 -4.13 4.55 -1.94
C GLY A 151 -3.31 5.16 -3.07
N THR A 152 -3.94 5.50 -4.19
CA THR A 152 -3.27 6.17 -5.32
C THR A 152 -2.92 7.61 -4.99
N ILE A 153 -3.82 8.34 -4.32
CA ILE A 153 -3.55 9.70 -3.82
C ILE A 153 -2.37 9.68 -2.83
N ILE A 154 -2.35 8.74 -1.88
CA ILE A 154 -1.25 8.57 -0.92
C ILE A 154 0.07 8.31 -1.65
N PHE A 155 0.09 7.41 -2.62
CA PHE A 155 1.29 7.12 -3.40
C PHE A 155 1.80 8.37 -4.14
N ALA A 156 0.92 9.14 -4.77
CA ALA A 156 1.26 10.38 -5.45
C ALA A 156 1.81 11.44 -4.48
N LEU A 157 1.14 11.66 -3.33
CA LEU A 157 1.59 12.60 -2.31
C LEU A 157 2.90 12.18 -1.65
N ALA A 158 3.12 10.89 -1.43
CA ALA A 158 4.38 10.37 -0.88
C ALA A 158 5.54 10.51 -1.87
N THR A 159 5.26 10.30 -3.16
CA THR A 159 6.24 10.55 -4.23
C THR A 159 6.59 12.03 -4.30
N LEU A 160 5.58 12.91 -4.22
CA LEU A 160 5.77 14.36 -4.15
C LEU A 160 6.62 14.76 -2.93
N GLN A 161 6.30 14.21 -1.75
CA GLN A 161 7.05 14.43 -0.51
C GLN A 161 8.53 14.05 -0.65
N LEU A 162 8.81 12.92 -1.30
CA LEU A 162 10.18 12.45 -1.56
C LEU A 162 10.92 13.35 -2.56
N ILE A 163 10.26 13.74 -3.66
CA ILE A 163 10.84 14.66 -4.65
C ILE A 163 11.17 16.01 -4.02
N ILE A 164 10.24 16.58 -3.22
CA ILE A 164 10.48 17.82 -2.48
C ILE A 164 11.68 17.67 -1.54
N ALA A 165 11.77 16.54 -0.82
CA ALA A 165 12.84 16.30 0.14
C ALA A 165 14.23 16.18 -0.51
N VAL A 166 14.32 15.53 -1.69
CA VAL A 166 15.61 15.21 -2.33
C VAL A 166 15.99 16.22 -3.41
N CYS A 167 15.05 16.60 -4.28
CA CYS A 167 15.34 17.40 -5.47
C CYS A 167 15.12 18.91 -5.24
N VAL A 168 14.23 19.30 -4.31
CA VAL A 168 13.88 20.72 -4.04
C VAL A 168 14.56 21.24 -2.77
N ARG A 169 15.57 20.53 -2.25
CA ARG A 169 16.30 20.97 -1.05
C ARG A 169 17.05 22.28 -1.37
N PRO A 170 16.66 23.42 -0.77
CA PRO A 170 17.23 24.71 -1.14
C PRO A 170 18.68 24.83 -0.65
N ASN A 171 19.48 25.59 -1.39
CA ASN A 171 20.82 26.01 -0.95
C ASN A 171 20.71 26.81 0.35
N GLN A 172 21.67 26.64 1.25
CA GLN A 172 21.59 27.12 2.63
C GLN A 172 21.53 28.65 2.79
N GLU A 173 21.77 29.40 1.70
CA GLU A 173 21.96 30.86 1.70
C GLU A 173 20.64 31.65 1.60
N GLU A 174 19.54 31.04 1.14
CA GLU A 174 18.23 31.71 1.07
C GLU A 174 17.31 31.32 2.23
N HIS A 175 17.26 32.18 3.26
CA HIS A 175 16.49 31.92 4.48
C HIS A 175 14.97 31.70 4.22
N GLY A 176 14.39 32.42 3.27
CA GLY A 176 12.97 32.30 2.91
C GLY A 176 12.62 30.94 2.30
N SER A 177 13.36 30.53 1.27
CA SER A 177 13.15 29.25 0.54
C SER A 177 13.27 28.03 1.47
N LYS A 178 14.25 28.04 2.37
CA LYS A 178 14.42 26.99 3.41
C LYS A 178 13.22 26.87 4.36
N THR A 179 12.61 27.99 4.73
CA THR A 179 11.48 27.99 5.66
C THR A 179 10.24 27.38 5.01
N TYR A 180 9.92 27.77 3.77
CA TYR A 180 8.82 27.17 3.01
C TYR A 180 9.01 25.67 2.78
N TRP A 181 10.24 25.24 2.47
CA TRP A 181 10.57 23.82 2.31
C TRP A 181 10.34 23.02 3.60
N VAL A 182 10.78 23.53 4.75
CA VAL A 182 10.58 22.86 6.05
C VAL A 182 9.09 22.76 6.38
N ILE A 183 8.34 23.84 6.20
CA ILE A 183 6.90 23.88 6.50
C ILE A 183 6.14 22.92 5.57
N SER A 184 6.38 22.99 4.27
CA SER A 184 5.70 22.14 3.29
C SER A 184 5.98 20.66 3.54
N HIS A 185 7.24 20.31 3.77
CA HIS A 185 7.64 18.93 4.08
C HIS A 185 6.98 18.42 5.37
N HIS A 186 6.86 19.25 6.42
CA HIS A 186 6.19 18.82 7.65
C HIS A 186 4.68 18.67 7.49
N ILE A 187 4.00 19.65 6.88
CA ILE A 187 2.54 19.61 6.68
C ILE A 187 2.15 18.40 5.82
N LEU A 188 2.84 18.22 4.69
CA LEU A 188 2.57 17.12 3.77
C LEU A 188 2.87 15.76 4.43
N GLY A 189 3.94 15.66 5.21
CA GLY A 189 4.27 14.45 5.97
C GLY A 189 3.20 14.06 7.00
N TYR A 190 2.66 15.01 7.77
CA TYR A 190 1.58 14.72 8.72
C TYR A 190 0.26 14.39 8.04
N ALA A 191 -0.09 15.09 6.97
CA ALA A 191 -1.27 14.78 6.17
C ALA A 191 -1.21 13.35 5.61
N LEU A 192 -0.04 12.92 5.11
CA LEU A 192 0.20 11.57 4.63
C LEU A 192 -0.06 10.51 5.70
N ILE A 193 0.43 10.71 6.93
CA ILE A 193 0.21 9.75 8.04
C ILE A 193 -1.29 9.56 8.31
N ILE A 194 -2.06 10.66 8.35
CA ILE A 194 -3.51 10.61 8.60
C ILE A 194 -4.22 9.87 7.46
N LEU A 195 -3.87 10.17 6.20
CA LEU A 195 -4.43 9.51 5.03
C LEU A 195 -4.10 8.01 5.02
N ILE A 196 -2.86 7.63 5.34
CA ILE A 196 -2.42 6.23 5.42
C ILE A 196 -3.24 5.47 6.45
N ILE A 197 -3.39 6.01 7.67
CA ILE A 197 -4.17 5.36 8.74
C ILE A 197 -5.61 5.14 8.26
N SER A 198 -6.22 6.18 7.69
CA SER A 198 -7.59 6.13 7.17
C SER A 198 -7.74 5.07 6.08
N ASN A 199 -6.79 5.01 5.15
CA ASN A 199 -6.80 4.05 4.05
C ASN A 199 -6.57 2.60 4.51
N VAL A 200 -5.75 2.38 5.55
CA VAL A 200 -5.57 1.03 6.14
C VAL A 200 -6.87 0.56 6.78
N TYR A 201 -7.56 1.40 7.55
CA TYR A 201 -8.85 1.03 8.15
C TYR A 201 -9.93 0.75 7.10
N GLU A 202 -9.97 1.57 6.05
CA GLU A 202 -10.87 1.37 4.93
C GLU A 202 -10.56 0.04 4.22
N GLY A 203 -9.28 -0.27 3.98
CA GLY A 203 -8.83 -1.51 3.35
C GLY A 203 -9.17 -2.75 4.17
N ILE A 204 -9.03 -2.68 5.50
CA ILE A 204 -9.45 -3.75 6.42
C ILE A 204 -10.97 -3.95 6.34
N GLY A 205 -11.75 -2.89 6.13
CA GLY A 205 -13.21 -2.94 5.98
C GLY A 205 -13.69 -3.78 4.80
N HIS A 206 -12.86 -4.01 3.78
CA HIS A 206 -13.16 -4.87 2.64
C HIS A 206 -13.02 -6.37 2.92
N GLN A 207 -12.52 -6.76 4.10
CA GLN A 207 -12.41 -8.16 4.52
C GLN A 207 -13.75 -8.66 5.10
N ASN A 208 -13.92 -9.99 5.20
CA ASN A 208 -15.09 -10.56 5.88
C ASN A 208 -15.15 -10.08 7.34
N PHE A 209 -16.36 -9.91 7.89
CA PHE A 209 -16.62 -9.25 9.18
C PHE A 209 -15.71 -9.72 10.34
N ALA A 210 -15.57 -11.03 10.54
CA ALA A 210 -14.73 -11.59 11.62
C ALA A 210 -13.24 -11.26 11.43
N ALA A 211 -12.73 -11.38 10.20
CA ALA A 211 -11.34 -11.03 9.89
C ALA A 211 -11.11 -9.52 10.02
N ALA A 212 -12.03 -8.69 9.52
CA ALA A 212 -11.96 -7.25 9.63
C ALA A 212 -11.88 -6.78 11.09
N LYS A 213 -12.68 -7.37 11.99
CA LYS A 213 -12.63 -7.07 13.42
C LYS A 213 -11.24 -7.34 14.01
N ASN A 214 -10.69 -8.54 13.76
CA ASN A 214 -9.38 -8.91 14.29
C ASN A 214 -8.26 -8.00 13.76
N TRP A 215 -8.25 -7.72 12.45
CA TRP A 215 -7.26 -6.83 11.84
C TRP A 215 -7.35 -5.39 12.34
N LYS A 216 -8.57 -4.87 12.60
CA LYS A 216 -8.75 -3.54 13.21
C LYS A 216 -8.14 -3.47 14.61
N TRP A 217 -8.34 -4.50 15.44
CA TRP A 217 -7.73 -4.55 16.78
C TRP A 217 -6.21 -4.65 16.72
N ILE A 218 -5.67 -5.52 15.86
CA ILE A 218 -4.21 -5.67 15.68
C ILE A 218 -3.60 -4.33 15.23
N TYR A 219 -4.15 -3.71 14.19
CA TYR A 219 -3.63 -2.44 13.72
C TYR A 219 -3.82 -1.30 14.74
N GLY A 220 -4.94 -1.30 15.45
CA GLY A 220 -5.18 -0.37 16.56
C GLY A 220 -4.15 -0.51 17.68
N ALA A 221 -3.76 -1.73 18.04
CA ALA A 221 -2.70 -1.98 19.02
C ALA A 221 -1.33 -1.47 18.54
N ILE A 222 -0.99 -1.68 17.25
CA ILE A 222 0.23 -1.14 16.64
C ILE A 222 0.24 0.40 16.70
N LEU A 223 -0.86 1.05 16.31
CA LEU A 223 -0.98 2.50 16.41
C LEU A 223 -0.88 2.99 17.85
N GLY A 224 -1.54 2.30 18.79
CA GLY A 224 -1.45 2.60 20.22
C GLY A 224 -0.01 2.53 20.73
N ALA A 225 0.76 1.52 20.34
CA ALA A 225 2.17 1.40 20.68
C ALA A 225 3.03 2.53 20.07
N LEU A 226 2.77 2.93 18.82
CA LEU A 226 3.46 4.05 18.19
C LEU A 226 3.16 5.38 18.89
N VAL A 227 1.90 5.64 19.24
CA VAL A 227 1.48 6.83 19.98
C VAL A 227 2.07 6.83 21.38
N PHE A 228 2.03 5.71 22.09
CA PHE A 228 2.65 5.58 23.41
C PHE A 228 4.14 5.87 23.35
N THR A 229 4.85 5.29 22.37
CA THR A 229 6.28 5.53 22.15
C THR A 229 6.55 7.02 21.88
N PHE A 230 5.74 7.66 21.04
CA PHE A 230 5.83 9.09 20.78
C PHE A 230 5.66 9.93 22.06
N LEU A 231 4.64 9.63 22.87
CA LEU A 231 4.36 10.36 24.12
C LEU A 231 5.46 10.15 25.16
N ALA A 232 5.96 8.92 25.31
CA ALA A 232 7.05 8.61 26.23
C ALA A 232 8.33 9.39 25.85
N LEU A 233 8.69 9.40 24.56
CA LEU A 233 9.85 10.16 24.08
C LEU A 233 9.67 11.67 24.25
N GLU A 234 8.46 12.20 24.03
CA GLU A 234 8.17 13.62 24.23
C GLU A 234 8.25 14.02 25.72
N LEU A 235 7.78 13.15 26.63
CA LEU A 235 7.90 13.37 28.07
C LEU A 235 9.37 13.41 28.51
N VAL A 236 10.18 12.44 28.09
CA VAL A 236 11.63 12.41 28.38
C VAL A 236 12.32 13.66 27.82
N ARG A 237 11.94 14.09 26.62
CA ARG A 237 12.48 15.31 26.00
C ARG A 237 12.17 16.56 26.82
N ARG A 238 10.96 16.68 27.38
CA ARG A 238 10.55 17.82 28.21
C ARG A 238 11.27 17.83 29.56
N VAL A 239 11.29 16.70 30.28
CA VAL A 239 12.00 16.59 31.56
C VAL A 239 13.50 16.93 31.41
N LYS A 240 14.15 16.42 30.36
CA LYS A 240 15.57 16.72 30.10
C LYS A 240 15.82 18.19 29.76
N PHE A 241 14.84 18.88 29.18
CA PHE A 241 14.92 20.31 28.91
C PHE A 241 14.82 21.10 30.22
N ASP A 242 13.86 20.77 31.07
CA ASP A 242 13.65 21.43 32.36
C ASP A 242 14.88 21.31 33.28
N VAL A 243 15.50 20.11 33.33
CA VAL A 243 16.73 19.85 34.11
C VAL A 243 17.94 20.64 33.57
N ARG A 244 17.99 20.99 32.28
CA ARG A 244 19.07 21.81 31.72
C ARG A 244 18.89 23.31 31.90
N SER A 245 17.67 23.75 32.24
CA SER A 245 17.33 25.15 32.47
C SER A 245 17.32 25.58 33.94
N ALA A 246 17.42 24.62 34.87
CA ALA A 246 17.60 24.82 36.31
C ALA A 246 19.08 24.80 36.67
#